data_AF-A0A3B9JYL5-F1
#
_entry.id   AF-A0A3B9JYL5-F1
#
_cell.length_a   1.000
_cell.length_b   1.000
_cell.length_c   1.000
_cell.angle_alpha   90.00
_cell.angle_beta   90.00
_cell.angle_gamma   90.00
#
_symmetry.space_group_name_H-M   'P 1'
#
loop_
_entity.id
_entity.type
_entity.pdbx_description
1 polymer ?
#
loop_
_entity_poly.entity_id
_entity_poly.type
_entity_poly.pdbx_seq_one_letter_code
_entity_poly.pdbx_strand_id
1 'polypeptide(L)' 'MRNALLLLLLLAIAAVPGSVYPQRSADPNGVAVFYDNEPELAAVLDSLQLFDVYTSVWFSAIYILL' A
#
# COMPACT_ATOMS: atom_id res chain seq x y z
N MET A 1 8.64 18.20 -16.89
CA MET A 1 9.81 17.52 -16.28
C MET A 1 9.79 17.58 -14.76
N ARG A 2 9.77 18.77 -14.12
CA ARG A 2 9.79 18.88 -12.64
C ARG A 2 8.68 18.07 -11.95
N ASN A 3 7.44 18.20 -12.42
CA ASN A 3 6.30 17.50 -11.80
C ASN A 3 6.39 15.98 -11.96
N ALA A 4 6.83 15.48 -13.11
CA ALA A 4 7.01 14.04 -13.34
C ALA A 4 8.08 13.44 -12.41
N LEU A 5 9.21 14.12 -12.20
CA LEU A 5 10.24 13.67 -11.24
C LEU A 5 9.71 13.65 -9.80
N LEU A 6 8.89 14.63 -9.43
CA LEU A 6 8.23 14.64 -8.12
C LEU A 6 7.23 13.50 -7.98
N LEU A 7 6.42 13.24 -9.02
CA LEU A 7 5.47 12.13 -9.02
C LEU A 7 6.17 10.77 -9.03
N LEU A 8 7.30 10.62 -9.72
CA LEU A 8 8.14 9.42 -9.65
C LEU A 8 8.69 9.20 -8.24
N LEU A 9 9.18 10.25 -7.58
CA LEU A 9 9.64 10.16 -6.20
C LEU A 9 8.48 9.80 -5.26
N LEU A 10 7.33 10.43 -5.44
CA LEU A 10 6.13 10.16 -4.65
C LEU A 10 5.66 8.70 -4.86
N LEU A 11 5.67 8.21 -6.09
CA LEU A 11 5.34 6.82 -6.44
C LEU A 11 6.30 5.83 -5.77
N ALA A 12 7.60 6.14 -5.75
CA ALA A 12 8.59 5.32 -5.07
C ALA A 12 8.36 5.25 -3.56
N ILE A 13 8.04 6.39 -2.92
CA ILE A 13 7.70 6.43 -1.48
C ILE A 13 6.39 5.66 -1.21
N ALA A 14 5.39 5.87 -2.05
CA ALA A 14 4.09 5.21 -2.01
C ALA A 14 4.19 3.67 -2.13
N ALA A 15 5.21 3.15 -2.80
CA ALA A 15 5.43 1.71 -2.93
C ALA A 15 6.07 1.06 -1.69
N VAL A 16 6.71 1.82 -0.80
CA VAL A 16 7.44 1.28 0.37
C VAL A 16 6.55 0.44 1.29
N PRO A 17 5.33 0.85 1.67
CA PRO A 17 4.48 0.02 2.52
C PRO A 17 4.15 -1.34 1.90
N GLY A 18 4.10 -1.42 0.56
CA GLY A 18 3.80 -2.64 -0.19
C GLY A 18 4.87 -3.73 -0.07
N SER A 19 6.07 -3.39 0.42
CA SER A 19 7.13 -4.34 0.76
C SER A 19 7.27 -4.60 2.27
N VAL A 20 6.65 -3.77 3.11
CA VAL A 20 6.73 -3.87 4.58
C VAL A 20 5.62 -4.76 5.13
N TYR A 21 4.41 -4.65 4.58
CA TYR A 21 3.23 -5.39 5.05
C TYR A 21 2.81 -6.46 4.03
N PRO A 22 2.24 -7.59 4.50
CA PRO A 22 1.73 -8.63 3.60
C PRO A 22 0.69 -8.05 2.64
N GLN A 23 0.77 -8.39 1.36
CA GLN A 23 -0.16 -7.89 0.35
C GLN A 23 -1.20 -8.96 0.05
N ARG A 24 -2.50 -8.65 0.07
CA ARG A 24 -3.57 -9.64 -0.08
C ARG A 24 -3.52 -10.41 -1.41
N SER A 25 -2.98 -9.80 -2.46
CA SER A 25 -2.79 -10.43 -3.78
C SER A 25 -1.62 -11.41 -3.85
N ALA A 26 -0.61 -11.26 -2.98
CA ALA A 26 0.62 -12.06 -3.01
C ALA A 26 0.76 -13.00 -1.80
N ASP A 27 0.25 -12.58 -0.64
CA ASP A 27 0.28 -13.30 0.63
C ASP A 27 -1.03 -13.10 1.42
N PRO A 28 -2.15 -13.70 0.96
CA PRO A 28 -3.44 -13.61 1.65
C PRO A 28 -3.42 -14.26 3.04
N ASN A 29 -2.58 -15.28 3.24
CA ASN A 29 -2.47 -15.96 4.54
C ASN A 29 -1.72 -15.08 5.55
N GLY A 30 -0.67 -14.37 5.14
CA GLY A 30 0.03 -13.41 5.98
C GLY A 30 -0.88 -12.28 6.47
N VAL A 31 -1.79 -11.79 5.62
CA VAL A 31 -2.81 -10.81 6.03
C VAL A 31 -3.76 -11.41 7.08
N ALA A 32 -4.24 -12.63 6.88
CA ALA A 32 -5.11 -13.31 7.85
C ALA A 32 -4.40 -13.50 9.21
N VAL A 33 -3.15 -13.97 9.20
CA VAL A 33 -2.34 -14.11 10.41
C VAL A 33 -2.08 -12.77 11.10
N PHE A 34 -1.89 -11.69 10.33
CA PHE A 34 -1.73 -10.35 10.90
C PHE A 34 -3.00 -9.89 11.63
N TYR A 35 -4.18 -10.16 11.05
CA TYR A 35 -5.47 -9.90 11.69
C TYR A 35 -5.69 -10.70 12.97
N ASP A 36 -5.24 -11.96 12.99
CA ASP A 36 -5.34 -12.81 14.19
C ASP A 36 -4.43 -12.32 15.32
N ASN A 37 -3.23 -11.83 14.99
CA ASN A 37 -2.24 -11.40 15.97
C ASN A 37 -2.45 -9.97 16.48
N GLU A 38 -2.78 -9.04 15.58
CA GLU A 38 -2.89 -7.60 15.88
C GLU A 38 -4.16 -6.98 15.25
N PRO A 39 -5.37 -7.38 15.69
CA PRO A 39 -6.63 -7.04 15.02
C PRO A 39 -6.91 -5.53 14.93
N GLU A 40 -6.60 -4.77 15.98
CA GLU A 40 -6.80 -3.31 15.98
C GLU A 40 -5.88 -2.60 14.98
N LEU A 41 -4.59 -3.00 14.92
CA LEU A 41 -3.66 -2.44 13.96
C LEU A 41 -4.02 -2.89 12.54
N ALA A 42 -4.38 -4.15 12.35
CA ALA A 42 -4.81 -4.68 11.07
C ALA A 42 -5.97 -3.87 10.48
N ALA A 43 -6.99 -3.56 11.29
CA ALA A 43 -8.12 -2.74 10.88
C ALA A 43 -7.70 -1.31 10.46
N VAL A 44 -6.75 -0.70 11.19
CA VAL A 44 -6.21 0.62 10.83
C VAL A 44 -5.45 0.54 9.49
N LEU A 45 -4.55 -0.43 9.33
CA LEU A 45 -3.76 -0.60 8.10
C LEU A 45 -4.65 -0.88 6.88
N ASP A 46 -5.69 -1.71 7.05
CA ASP A 46 -6.63 -2.04 5.98
C ASP A 46 -7.51 -0.84 5.61
N SER A 47 -7.91 -0.02 6.59
CA SER A 47 -8.62 1.24 6.32
C SER A 47 -7.80 2.24 5.51
N LEU A 48 -6.46 2.16 5.61
CA LEU A 48 -5.50 2.93 4.82
C LEU A 48 -5.09 2.22 3.52
N GLN A 49 -5.64 1.03 3.23
CA GLN A 49 -5.35 0.18 2.08
C GLN A 49 -3.88 -0.30 2.03
N LEU A 50 -3.21 -0.48 3.17
CA LEU A 50 -1.80 -0.88 3.23
C LEU A 50 -1.58 -2.39 2.96
N PHE A 51 -2.64 -3.20 2.96
CA PHE A 51 -2.60 -4.59 2.46
C PHE A 51 -2.92 -4.71 0.97
N ASP A 52 -3.29 -3.60 0.32
CA ASP A 52 -3.67 -3.52 -1.09
C ASP A 52 -2.99 -2.33 -1.79
N VAL A 53 -1.73 -2.05 -1.46
CA VAL A 53 -1.03 -0.81 -1.83
C VAL A 53 -1.14 -0.50 -3.32
N TYR A 54 -0.84 -1.49 -4.16
CA TYR A 54 -0.80 -1.32 -5.63
C TYR A 54 -2.17 -1.15 -6.28
N THR A 55 -3.26 -1.41 -5.55
CA THR A 55 -4.65 -1.21 -5.98
C THR A 55 -5.38 -0.14 -5.16
N SER A 56 -4.68 0.52 -4.24
CA SER A 56 -5.25 1.56 -3.40
C SER A 56 -5.63 2.80 -4.21
N VAL A 57 -6.57 3.58 -3.69
CA VAL A 57 -7.03 4.82 -4.33
C VAL A 57 -5.89 5.83 -4.41
N TRP A 58 -5.09 5.94 -3.35
CA TRP A 58 -3.99 6.88 -3.28
C TRP A 58 -2.82 6.49 -4.19
N PHE A 59 -2.41 5.22 -4.25
CA PHE A 59 -1.36 4.78 -5.17
C PHE A 59 -1.81 4.96 -6.63
N SER A 60 -3.04 4.57 -6.93
CA SER A 60 -3.63 4.71 -8.27
C SER A 60 -3.70 6.17 -8.72
N ALA A 61 -4.05 7.10 -7.82
CA ALA A 61 -4.06 8.52 -8.12
C ALA A 61 -2.67 9.04 -8.52
N ILE A 62 -1.61 8.61 -7.82
CA ILE A 62 -0.23 8.98 -8.15
C ILE A 62 0.17 8.42 -9.51
N TYR A 63 -0.11 7.13 -9.74
CA TYR A 63 0.24 6.44 -10.97
C TYR A 63 -0.45 7.04 -12.20
N ILE A 64 -1.72 7.43 -12.09
CA ILE A 64 -2.48 8.03 -13.20
C ILE A 64 -2.04 9.47 -13.49
N LEU A 65 -1.56 10.20 -12.48
CA LEU A 65 -1.08 11.58 -12.65
C LEU A 65 0.34 11.65 -13.25
N LEU A 66 1.10 10.57 -13.17
CA LEU A 66 2.47 10.45 -13.67
C LEU A 66 2.51 10.33 -15.21
#